data_AF-A0A399CXI2-F1
#
_entry.id   AF-A0A399CXI2-F1
#
_cell.length_a   1.000
_cell.length_b   1.000
_cell.length_c   1.000
_cell.angle_alpha   90.00
_cell.angle_beta   90.00
_cell.angle_gamma   90.00
#
_symmetry.space_group_name_H-M   'P 1'
#
loop_
_entity.id
_entity.type
_entity.pdbx_description
1 polymer ?
#
loop_
_entity_poly.entity_id
_entity_poly.type
_entity_poly.pdbx_seq_one_letter_code
_entity_poly.pdbx_strand_id
1 'polypeptide(L)'
;MKLLFLGKKLRSVIKRGYLLKNILIVIQLLAVLNLQAQLVDTDTLKTVKKLPPVEEEEKVHSPRKATIYSAILPGLGQAYNKKYWKIPIIYIGFGAIGYFIDWNNENYQLFRTGYRHLTDDDPETQDYLKIEAVRRNNYDLNNPTQFNNLKTALSKQQDYYRRNRDLLFISIVGFYGLNIIDASVDAHLFDFDIGDDLTMNWQPSMLNIDNNFIYCVNFRFNF
;
A
#
# COMPACT_ATOMS: atom_id res chain seq x y z
N MET A 1 -41.77 -26.76 -1.54
CA MET A 1 -40.81 -25.75 -2.04
C MET A 1 -40.25 -24.78 -0.98
N LYS A 2 -40.95 -24.48 0.13
CA LYS A 2 -40.47 -23.53 1.18
C LYS A 2 -39.28 -23.99 2.04
N LEU A 3 -39.09 -25.30 2.26
CA LEU A 3 -38.02 -25.84 3.13
C LEU A 3 -36.60 -25.70 2.53
N LEU A 4 -36.47 -25.81 1.21
CA LEU A 4 -35.19 -25.68 0.49
C LEU A 4 -34.64 -24.25 0.50
N PHE A 5 -35.54 -23.26 0.51
CA PHE A 5 -35.17 -21.84 0.61
C PHE A 5 -34.67 -21.47 2.02
N LEU A 6 -35.26 -22.06 3.07
CA LEU A 6 -34.82 -21.85 4.45
C LEU A 6 -33.39 -22.38 4.66
N GLY A 7 -33.07 -23.58 4.16
CA GLY A 7 -31.74 -24.19 4.31
C GLY A 7 -30.61 -23.40 3.65
N LYS A 8 -30.85 -22.81 2.46
CA LYS A 8 -29.87 -21.94 1.78
C LYS A 8 -29.66 -20.61 2.53
N LYS A 9 -30.73 -20.01 3.05
CA LYS A 9 -30.66 -18.77 3.85
C LYS A 9 -29.89 -19.02 5.15
N LEU A 10 -30.18 -20.11 5.85
CA LEU A 10 -29.47 -20.51 7.09
C LEU A 10 -27.97 -20.72 6.85
N ARG A 11 -27.58 -21.47 5.79
CA ARG A 11 -26.16 -21.67 5.43
C ARG A 11 -25.43 -20.37 5.13
N SER A 12 -26.10 -19.42 4.46
CA SER A 12 -25.51 -18.12 4.14
C SER A 12 -25.29 -17.25 5.39
N VAL A 13 -26.18 -17.32 6.37
CA VAL A 13 -26.08 -16.59 7.64
C VAL A 13 -24.97 -17.19 8.50
N ILE A 14 -24.87 -18.53 8.55
CA ILE A 14 -23.81 -19.23 9.27
C ILE A 14 -22.43 -18.91 8.66
N LYS A 15 -22.27 -18.97 7.33
CA LYS A 15 -21.02 -18.60 6.66
C LYS A 15 -20.62 -17.14 6.88
N ARG A 16 -21.59 -16.21 6.91
CA ARG A 16 -21.31 -14.79 7.26
C ARG A 16 -20.84 -14.65 8.71
N GLY A 17 -21.40 -15.41 9.64
CA GLY A 17 -20.96 -15.43 11.04
C GLY A 17 -19.50 -15.88 11.19
N TYR A 18 -19.08 -16.94 10.48
CA TYR A 18 -17.68 -17.40 10.49
C TYR A 18 -16.72 -16.40 9.82
N LEU A 19 -17.13 -15.79 8.71
CA LEU A 19 -16.33 -14.73 8.05
C LEU A 19 -16.15 -13.51 8.95
N LEU A 20 -17.21 -13.04 9.60
CA LEU A 20 -17.15 -11.91 10.55
C LEU A 20 -16.29 -12.24 11.77
N LYS A 21 -16.38 -13.47 12.30
CA LYS A 21 -15.56 -13.90 13.43
C LYS A 21 -14.07 -13.98 13.06
N ASN A 22 -13.74 -14.46 11.85
CA ASN A 22 -12.36 -14.50 11.37
C ASN A 22 -11.79 -13.10 11.11
N ILE A 23 -12.59 -12.19 10.57
CA ILE A 23 -12.19 -10.77 10.41
C ILE A 23 -11.94 -10.13 11.78
N LEU A 24 -12.80 -10.38 12.77
CA LEU A 24 -12.62 -9.85 14.13
C LEU A 24 -11.33 -10.37 14.78
N ILE A 25 -10.99 -11.64 14.59
CA ILE A 25 -9.74 -12.25 15.11
C ILE A 25 -8.51 -11.63 14.44
N VAL A 26 -8.56 -11.38 13.12
CA VAL A 26 -7.47 -10.71 12.38
C VAL A 26 -7.29 -9.26 12.84
N ILE A 27 -8.39 -8.53 13.09
CA ILE A 27 -8.36 -7.17 13.65
C ILE A 27 -7.76 -7.17 15.06
N GLN A 28 -8.11 -8.17 15.90
CA GLN A 28 -7.53 -8.31 17.23
C GLN A 28 -6.03 -8.68 17.19
N LEU A 29 -5.60 -9.51 16.24
CA LEU A 29 -4.17 -9.78 16.04
C LEU A 29 -3.39 -8.55 15.57
N LEU A 30 -3.97 -7.71 14.70
CA LEU A 30 -3.39 -6.45 14.25
C LEU A 30 -3.30 -5.40 15.37
N ALA A 31 -4.24 -5.41 16.32
CA ALA A 31 -4.22 -4.52 17.48
C ALA A 31 -3.09 -4.86 18.47
N VAL A 32 -2.79 -6.16 18.68
CA VAL A 32 -1.74 -6.61 19.61
C VAL A 32 -0.33 -6.26 19.11
N LEU A 33 -0.12 -6.15 17.80
CA LEU A 33 1.18 -5.73 17.23
C LEU A 33 1.49 -4.23 17.45
N ASN A 34 0.50 -3.40 17.79
CA ASN A 34 0.71 -1.99 18.10
C ASN A 34 1.05 -1.73 19.58
N LEU A 35 0.98 -2.74 20.46
CA LEU A 35 1.21 -2.56 21.90
C LEU A 35 2.68 -2.58 22.33
N GLN A 36 3.63 -2.89 21.45
CA GLN A 36 5.06 -2.96 21.80
C GLN A 36 5.91 -1.78 21.32
N ALA A 37 5.30 -0.68 20.87
CA ALA A 37 6.04 0.44 20.26
C ALA A 37 6.06 1.75 21.09
N GLN A 38 5.74 1.72 22.39
CA GLN A 38 5.85 2.92 23.23
C GLN A 38 6.56 2.60 24.55
N LEU A 39 7.88 2.83 24.59
CA LEU A 39 8.56 3.14 25.84
C LEU A 39 8.09 4.55 26.23
N VAL A 40 7.04 4.62 27.04
CA VAL A 40 6.69 5.87 27.73
C VAL A 40 7.72 6.01 28.84
N ASP A 41 8.63 6.96 28.69
CA ASP A 41 9.45 7.42 29.81
C ASP A 41 8.50 7.92 30.90
N THR A 42 8.40 7.14 31.97
CA THR A 42 7.70 7.55 33.19
C THR A 42 8.53 8.66 33.82
N ASP A 43 7.98 9.87 33.79
CA ASP A 43 8.51 11.04 34.49
C ASP A 43 8.56 10.75 35.99
N THR A 44 9.69 10.17 36.41
CA THR A 44 10.04 9.97 37.80
C THR A 44 11.08 11.02 38.07
N LEU A 45 10.73 12.01 38.89
CA LEU A 45 11.66 12.96 39.49
C LEU A 45 12.68 12.20 40.34
N LYS A 46 13.64 11.55 39.70
CA LYS A 46 14.89 11.14 40.29
C LYS A 46 15.90 12.18 39.87
N THR A 47 16.46 12.87 40.85
CA THR A 47 17.70 13.62 40.73
C THR A 47 18.78 12.69 40.20
N VAL A 48 18.89 12.62 38.87
CA VAL A 48 20.00 11.94 38.19
C VAL A 48 21.24 12.77 38.49
N LYS A 49 22.14 12.19 39.27
CA LYS A 49 23.53 12.64 39.39
C LYS A 49 24.06 12.79 37.96
N LYS A 50 24.30 14.04 37.54
CA LYS A 50 24.80 14.37 36.20
C LYS A 50 26.19 13.72 36.05
N LEU A 51 26.21 12.51 35.51
CA LEU A 51 27.42 11.91 34.95
C LEU A 51 27.87 12.84 33.81
N PRO A 52 29.19 13.01 33.57
CA PRO A 52 29.66 13.78 32.43
C PRO A 52 28.95 13.27 31.17
N PRO A 53 28.57 14.16 30.23
CA PRO A 53 27.87 13.75 29.02
C PRO A 53 28.67 12.64 28.38
N VAL A 54 28.11 11.44 28.35
CA VAL A 54 28.56 10.45 27.38
C VAL A 54 28.23 11.13 26.06
N GLU A 55 29.26 11.51 25.30
CA GLU A 55 29.10 11.95 23.92
C GLU A 55 28.41 10.79 23.20
N GLU A 56 27.08 10.83 23.14
CA GLU A 56 26.33 9.97 22.22
C GLU A 56 26.84 10.39 20.86
N GLU A 57 27.67 9.54 20.24
CA GLU A 57 28.14 9.74 18.88
C GLU A 57 26.94 10.13 18.01
N GLU A 58 26.91 11.41 17.64
CA GLU A 58 25.84 11.98 16.82
C GLU A 58 25.81 11.14 15.56
N LYS A 59 24.79 10.28 15.43
CA LYS A 59 24.70 9.32 14.32
C LYS A 59 24.48 10.12 13.05
N VAL A 60 25.58 10.52 12.41
CA VAL A 60 25.58 11.21 11.12
C VAL A 60 24.78 10.37 10.13
N HIS A 61 23.53 10.78 9.89
CA HIS A 61 22.64 10.10 8.97
C HIS A 61 23.13 10.43 7.57
N SER A 62 23.54 9.41 6.80
CA SER A 62 24.03 9.66 5.44
C SER A 62 22.90 9.38 4.46
N PRO A 63 22.39 10.41 3.74
CA PRO A 63 21.36 10.22 2.72
C PRO A 63 21.77 9.19 1.67
N ARG A 64 23.06 9.20 1.30
CA ARG A 64 23.64 8.24 0.34
C ARG A 64 23.51 6.78 0.82
N LYS A 65 23.65 6.50 2.12
CA LYS A 65 23.46 5.15 2.67
C LYS A 65 21.98 4.74 2.59
N ALA A 66 21.05 5.65 2.89
CA ALA A 66 19.61 5.40 2.79
C ALA A 66 19.16 5.05 1.35
N THR A 67 19.69 5.78 0.37
CA THR A 67 19.42 5.53 -1.05
C THR A 67 19.97 4.17 -1.49
N ILE A 68 21.21 3.84 -1.10
CA ILE A 68 21.82 2.53 -1.41
C ILE A 68 21.02 1.40 -0.77
N TYR A 69 20.59 1.54 0.48
CA TYR A 69 19.77 0.54 1.15
C TYR A 69 18.42 0.34 0.44
N SER A 70 17.73 1.42 0.05
CA SER A 70 16.47 1.33 -0.72
C SER A 70 16.65 0.72 -2.11
N ALA A 71 17.81 0.92 -2.72
CA ALA A 71 18.14 0.36 -4.03
C ALA A 71 18.51 -1.14 -3.98
N ILE A 72 18.72 -1.71 -2.80
CA ILE A 72 18.98 -3.15 -2.62
C ILE A 72 17.67 -3.89 -2.37
N LEU A 73 16.83 -3.40 -1.44
CA LEU A 73 15.51 -3.96 -1.19
C LEU A 73 14.48 -2.84 -0.92
N PRO A 74 13.25 -2.99 -1.44
CA PRO A 74 12.19 -2.01 -1.22
C PRO A 74 11.89 -1.88 0.28
N GLY A 75 11.90 -0.64 0.77
CA GLY A 75 11.65 -0.30 2.17
C GLY A 75 12.88 -0.33 3.11
N LEU A 76 14.07 -0.75 2.66
CA LEU A 76 15.25 -0.75 3.54
C LEU A 76 15.76 0.66 3.90
N GLY A 77 15.67 1.65 3.01
CA GLY A 77 15.99 3.02 3.40
C GLY A 77 14.95 3.61 4.34
N GLN A 78 13.69 3.17 4.27
CA GLN A 78 12.67 3.54 5.25
C GLN A 78 12.99 2.96 6.63
N ALA A 79 13.52 1.72 6.69
CA ALA A 79 14.04 1.14 7.92
C ALA A 79 15.24 1.94 8.45
N TYR A 80 16.17 2.33 7.57
CA TYR A 80 17.33 3.16 7.94
C TYR A 80 16.89 4.52 8.51
N ASN A 81 15.90 5.17 7.89
CA ASN A 81 15.32 6.44 8.34
C ASN A 81 14.38 6.29 9.56
N LYS A 82 14.32 5.11 10.19
CA LYS A 82 13.43 4.77 11.32
C LYS A 82 11.92 4.98 11.03
N LYS A 83 11.51 5.07 9.77
CA LYS A 83 10.11 5.23 9.32
C LYS A 83 9.47 3.88 9.00
N TYR A 84 9.50 2.96 9.98
CA TYR A 84 9.02 1.58 9.80
C TYR A 84 7.55 1.47 9.39
N TRP A 85 6.71 2.43 9.80
CA TRP A 85 5.28 2.45 9.48
C TRP A 85 5.00 2.53 7.97
N LYS A 86 5.93 3.06 7.17
CA LYS A 86 5.79 3.12 5.70
C LYS A 86 6.02 1.74 5.04
N ILE A 87 6.79 0.85 5.67
CA ILE A 87 7.19 -0.43 5.09
C ILE A 87 5.99 -1.32 4.76
N PRO A 88 5.00 -1.55 5.66
CA PRO A 88 3.81 -2.32 5.32
C PRO A 88 3.07 -1.77 4.10
N ILE A 89 2.95 -0.44 3.98
CA ILE A 89 2.26 0.21 2.86
C ILE A 89 2.98 -0.06 1.54
N ILE A 90 4.32 0.03 1.54
CA ILE A 90 5.15 -0.28 0.38
C ILE A 90 4.94 -1.72 -0.09
N TYR A 91 5.00 -2.68 0.84
CA TYR A 91 4.80 -4.09 0.53
C TYR A 91 3.36 -4.40 0.09
N ILE A 92 2.36 -3.73 0.65
CA ILE A 92 0.97 -3.80 0.17
C ILE A 92 0.89 -3.30 -1.28
N GLY A 93 1.56 -2.19 -1.61
CA GLY A 93 1.63 -1.65 -2.96
C GLY A 93 2.25 -2.64 -3.96
N PHE A 94 3.42 -3.20 -3.63
CA PHE A 94 4.05 -4.24 -4.45
C PHE A 94 3.18 -5.49 -4.58
N GLY A 95 2.56 -5.94 -3.48
CA GLY A 95 1.68 -7.10 -3.47
C GLY A 95 0.44 -6.89 -4.36
N ALA A 96 -0.16 -5.71 -4.33
CA ALA A 96 -1.29 -5.35 -5.18
C ALA A 96 -0.90 -5.36 -6.67
N ILE A 97 0.20 -4.69 -7.04
CA ILE A 97 0.68 -4.68 -8.42
C ILE A 97 1.02 -6.11 -8.88
N GLY A 98 1.71 -6.90 -8.04
CA GLY A 98 2.06 -8.29 -8.32
C GLY A 98 0.82 -9.17 -8.56
N TYR A 99 -0.20 -9.04 -7.71
CA TYR A 99 -1.49 -9.73 -7.91
C TYR A 99 -2.14 -9.36 -9.24
N PHE A 100 -2.16 -8.07 -9.61
CA PHE A 100 -2.72 -7.66 -10.90
C PHE A 100 -1.88 -8.14 -12.09
N ILE A 101 -0.56 -8.21 -11.98
CA ILE A 101 0.30 -8.78 -13.02
C ILE A 101 -0.08 -10.24 -13.26
N ASP A 102 -0.17 -11.02 -12.18
CA ASP A 102 -0.51 -12.44 -12.25
C ASP A 102 -1.89 -12.65 -12.86
N TRP A 103 -2.90 -11.94 -12.36
CA TRP A 103 -4.26 -12.00 -12.89
C TRP A 103 -4.33 -11.62 -14.39
N ASN A 104 -3.63 -10.55 -14.82
CA ASN A 104 -3.60 -10.20 -16.25
C ASN A 104 -2.84 -11.26 -17.06
N ASN A 105 -1.81 -11.89 -16.51
CA ASN A 105 -1.04 -12.93 -17.18
C ASN A 105 -1.83 -14.24 -17.33
N GLU A 106 -2.55 -14.68 -16.31
CA GLU A 106 -3.44 -15.84 -16.37
C GLU A 106 -4.52 -15.64 -17.43
N ASN A 107 -5.18 -14.48 -17.42
CA ASN A 107 -6.18 -14.15 -18.43
C ASN A 107 -5.55 -14.08 -19.83
N TYR A 108 -4.39 -13.43 -19.99
CA TYR A 108 -3.67 -13.42 -21.26
C TYR A 108 -3.43 -14.85 -21.80
N GLN A 109 -2.95 -15.77 -20.96
CA GLN A 109 -2.73 -17.16 -21.34
C GLN A 109 -4.03 -17.88 -21.69
N LEU A 110 -5.10 -17.65 -20.93
CA LEU A 110 -6.43 -18.21 -21.20
C LEU A 110 -6.96 -17.79 -22.58
N PHE A 111 -6.94 -16.49 -22.88
CA PHE A 111 -7.41 -15.97 -24.17
C PHE A 111 -6.50 -16.36 -25.33
N ARG A 112 -5.18 -16.38 -25.13
CA ARG A 112 -4.21 -16.85 -26.13
C ARG A 112 -4.39 -18.33 -26.46
N THR A 113 -4.59 -19.16 -25.45
CA THR A 113 -4.80 -20.61 -25.62
C THR A 113 -6.15 -20.87 -26.29
N GLY A 114 -7.20 -20.18 -25.84
CA GLY A 114 -8.53 -20.26 -26.47
C GLY A 114 -8.52 -19.80 -27.93
N TYR A 115 -7.81 -18.70 -28.25
CA TYR A 115 -7.65 -18.24 -29.63
C TYR A 115 -6.94 -19.29 -30.49
N ARG A 116 -5.81 -19.83 -30.00
CA ARG A 116 -5.03 -20.85 -30.71
C ARG A 116 -5.89 -22.07 -31.02
N HIS A 117 -6.60 -22.59 -30.03
CA HIS A 117 -7.43 -23.79 -30.16
C HIS A 117 -8.69 -23.57 -31.02
N LEU A 118 -9.21 -22.33 -31.08
CA LEU A 118 -10.29 -21.98 -32.01
C LEU A 118 -9.84 -22.02 -33.47
N THR A 119 -8.57 -21.70 -33.74
CA THR A 119 -7.98 -21.67 -35.08
C THR A 119 -7.22 -22.93 -35.44
N ASP A 120 -7.19 -23.92 -34.55
CA ASP A 120 -6.51 -25.19 -34.76
C ASP A 120 -7.40 -26.15 -35.55
N ASP A 121 -6.79 -27.13 -36.20
CA ASP A 121 -7.48 -28.14 -37.01
C ASP A 121 -7.97 -29.33 -36.16
N ASP A 122 -7.63 -29.37 -34.86
CA ASP A 122 -8.00 -30.42 -33.92
C ASP A 122 -9.37 -30.16 -33.24
N PRO A 123 -10.42 -30.94 -33.56
CA PRO A 123 -11.75 -30.77 -33.00
C PRO A 123 -11.90 -31.18 -31.52
N GLU A 124 -10.95 -31.95 -30.95
CA GLU A 124 -11.02 -32.35 -29.53
C GLU A 124 -10.54 -31.24 -28.58
N THR A 125 -9.78 -30.29 -29.09
CA THR A 125 -9.11 -29.27 -28.27
C THR A 125 -9.99 -28.03 -28.14
N GLN A 126 -10.90 -28.00 -27.15
CA GLN A 126 -11.91 -26.94 -26.98
C GLN A 126 -11.67 -25.99 -25.78
N ASP A 127 -10.43 -25.54 -25.56
CA ASP A 127 -10.13 -24.68 -24.40
C ASP A 127 -10.79 -23.29 -24.45
N TYR A 128 -11.25 -22.83 -25.61
CA TYR A 128 -12.04 -21.60 -25.71
C TYR A 128 -13.34 -21.68 -24.87
N LEU A 129 -13.84 -22.88 -24.55
CA LEU A 129 -14.99 -23.09 -23.66
C LEU A 129 -14.68 -22.84 -22.18
N LYS A 130 -13.41 -22.79 -21.78
CA LYS A 130 -13.01 -22.38 -20.41
C LYS A 130 -13.33 -20.91 -20.16
N ILE A 131 -13.49 -20.11 -21.21
CA ILE A 131 -13.87 -18.71 -21.13
C ILE A 131 -15.39 -18.63 -20.95
N GLU A 132 -15.85 -18.16 -19.79
CA GLU A 132 -17.27 -18.15 -19.45
C GLU A 132 -18.14 -17.40 -20.47
N ALA A 133 -17.63 -16.30 -21.03
CA ALA A 133 -18.34 -15.51 -22.03
C ALA A 133 -18.59 -16.31 -23.33
N VAL A 134 -17.64 -17.15 -23.74
CA VAL A 134 -17.76 -18.00 -24.93
C VAL A 134 -18.78 -19.12 -24.67
N ARG A 135 -18.64 -19.80 -23.53
CA ARG A 135 -19.57 -20.86 -23.10
C ARG A 135 -21.00 -20.36 -22.97
N ARG A 136 -21.21 -19.12 -22.51
CA ARG A 136 -22.55 -18.56 -22.30
C ARG A 136 -23.26 -18.16 -23.59
N ASN A 137 -22.51 -17.69 -24.59
CA ASN A 137 -23.07 -17.17 -25.83
C ASN A 137 -23.39 -18.24 -26.88
N ASN A 138 -22.97 -19.50 -26.67
CA ASN A 138 -23.26 -20.63 -27.56
C ASN A 138 -23.03 -20.29 -29.05
N TYR A 139 -21.84 -19.78 -29.38
CA TYR A 139 -21.47 -19.45 -30.76
C TYR A 139 -21.57 -20.68 -31.68
N ASP A 140 -22.21 -20.52 -32.83
CA ASP A 140 -22.22 -21.53 -33.88
C ASP A 140 -20.95 -21.40 -34.74
N LEU A 141 -20.02 -22.34 -34.58
CA LEU A 141 -18.73 -22.33 -35.26
C LEU A 141 -18.85 -22.64 -36.76
N ASN A 142 -19.96 -23.24 -37.21
CA ASN A 142 -20.20 -23.51 -38.63
C ASN A 142 -20.63 -22.25 -39.39
N ASN A 143 -21.09 -21.22 -38.66
CA ASN A 143 -21.46 -19.95 -39.24
C ASN A 143 -20.21 -19.04 -39.36
N PRO A 144 -19.75 -18.69 -40.57
CA PRO A 144 -18.51 -17.95 -40.77
C PRO A 144 -18.53 -16.56 -40.10
N THR A 145 -19.70 -15.92 -40.01
CA THR A 145 -19.84 -14.62 -39.34
C THR A 145 -19.63 -14.75 -37.84
N GLN A 146 -20.24 -15.75 -37.20
CA GLN A 146 -20.09 -15.97 -35.76
C GLN A 146 -18.67 -16.40 -35.39
N PHE A 147 -18.06 -17.27 -36.21
CA PHE A 147 -16.67 -17.68 -36.06
C PHE A 147 -15.71 -16.48 -36.10
N ASN A 148 -15.83 -15.62 -37.13
CA ASN A 148 -14.98 -14.44 -37.26
C ASN A 148 -15.19 -13.43 -36.12
N ASN A 149 -16.43 -13.26 -35.65
CA ASN A 149 -16.74 -12.41 -34.49
C ASN A 149 -16.09 -12.93 -33.21
N LEU A 150 -16.18 -14.24 -32.95
CA LEU A 150 -15.55 -14.87 -31.79
C LEU A 150 -14.02 -14.77 -31.87
N LYS A 151 -13.43 -15.10 -33.03
CA LYS A 151 -11.99 -14.97 -33.29
C LYS A 151 -11.48 -13.55 -33.00
N THR A 152 -12.19 -12.55 -33.50
CA THR A 152 -11.86 -11.13 -33.28
C THR A 152 -12.01 -10.75 -31.80
N ALA A 153 -13.05 -11.21 -31.11
CA ALA A 153 -13.27 -10.95 -29.70
C ALA A 153 -12.14 -11.54 -28.83
N LEU A 154 -11.73 -12.78 -29.11
CA LEU A 154 -10.63 -13.44 -28.39
C LEU A 154 -9.30 -12.72 -28.63
N SER A 155 -8.98 -12.34 -29.87
CA SER A 155 -7.77 -11.57 -30.19
C SER A 155 -7.75 -10.22 -29.46
N LYS A 156 -8.86 -9.49 -29.47
CA LYS A 156 -8.97 -8.19 -28.80
C LYS A 156 -8.78 -8.32 -27.29
N GLN A 157 -9.35 -9.36 -26.69
CA GLN A 157 -9.23 -9.60 -25.26
C GLN A 157 -7.82 -10.05 -24.86
N GLN A 158 -7.18 -10.90 -25.69
CA GLN A 158 -5.78 -11.25 -25.54
C GLN A 158 -4.88 -10.00 -25.55
N ASP A 159 -5.05 -9.11 -26.54
CA ASP A 159 -4.26 -7.88 -26.65
C ASP A 159 -4.48 -6.93 -25.47
N TYR A 160 -5.70 -6.86 -24.96
CA TYR A 160 -6.05 -6.09 -23.78
C TYR A 160 -5.26 -6.55 -22.54
N TYR A 161 -5.29 -7.84 -22.22
CA TYR A 161 -4.59 -8.38 -21.06
C TYR A 161 -3.06 -8.33 -21.21
N ARG A 162 -2.54 -8.54 -22.43
CA ARG A 162 -1.11 -8.35 -22.71
C ARG A 162 -0.67 -6.92 -22.39
N ARG A 163 -1.37 -5.93 -22.96
CA ARG A 163 -1.02 -4.51 -22.77
C ARG A 163 -1.13 -4.10 -21.31
N ASN A 164 -2.17 -4.54 -20.60
CA ASN A 164 -2.33 -4.20 -19.18
C ASN A 164 -1.24 -4.83 -18.31
N ARG A 165 -0.88 -6.09 -18.56
CA ARG A 165 0.25 -6.75 -17.87
C ARG A 165 1.55 -5.98 -18.11
N ASP A 166 1.81 -5.59 -19.35
CA ASP A 166 3.03 -4.85 -19.71
C ASP A 166 3.04 -3.45 -19.05
N LEU A 167 1.89 -2.76 -18.97
CA LEU A 167 1.74 -1.51 -18.20
C LEU A 167 1.96 -1.71 -16.70
N LEU A 168 1.55 -2.83 -16.13
CA LEU A 168 1.78 -3.16 -14.73
C LEU A 168 3.26 -3.46 -14.45
N PHE A 169 3.98 -4.09 -15.38
CA PHE A 169 5.44 -4.22 -15.28
C PHE A 169 6.13 -2.85 -15.34
N ILE A 170 5.65 -1.91 -16.15
CA ILE A 170 6.19 -0.54 -16.10
C ILE A 170 5.85 0.11 -14.75
N SER A 171 4.65 -0.12 -14.24
CA SER A 171 4.20 0.42 -12.96
C SER A 171 4.98 -0.14 -11.77
N ILE A 172 5.38 -1.42 -11.77
CA ILE A 172 6.19 -1.99 -10.69
C ILE A 172 7.60 -1.37 -10.66
N VAL A 173 8.18 -1.12 -11.83
CA VAL A 173 9.47 -0.42 -11.95
C VAL A 173 9.34 1.04 -11.52
N GLY A 174 8.28 1.74 -11.94
CA GLY A 174 8.00 3.11 -11.52
C GLY A 174 7.77 3.22 -10.01
N PHE A 175 7.00 2.30 -9.43
CA PHE A 175 6.75 2.22 -7.99
C PHE A 175 8.04 1.96 -7.20
N TYR A 176 8.91 1.10 -7.72
CA TYR A 176 10.25 0.88 -7.16
C TYR A 176 11.11 2.15 -7.18
N GLY A 177 11.12 2.89 -8.30
CA GLY A 177 11.82 4.18 -8.39
C GLY A 177 11.29 5.20 -7.38
N LEU A 178 9.96 5.33 -7.27
CA LEU A 178 9.32 6.21 -6.28
C LEU A 178 9.70 5.83 -4.84
N ASN A 179 9.85 4.53 -4.54
CA ASN A 179 10.27 4.07 -3.23
C ASN A 179 11.68 4.57 -2.85
N ILE A 180 12.61 4.53 -3.81
CA ILE A 180 13.98 5.01 -3.63
C ILE A 180 13.99 6.53 -3.41
N ILE A 181 13.22 7.27 -4.21
CA ILE A 181 13.12 8.74 -4.10
C ILE A 181 12.56 9.14 -2.74
N ASP A 182 11.45 8.51 -2.31
CA ASP A 182 10.82 8.78 -1.01
C ASP A 182 11.82 8.58 0.15
N ALA A 183 12.54 7.46 0.15
CA ALA A 183 13.56 7.19 1.17
C ALA A 183 14.76 8.16 1.11
N SER A 184 15.14 8.62 -0.09
CA SER A 184 16.21 9.59 -0.26
C SER A 184 15.82 10.98 0.27
N VAL A 185 14.58 11.41 0.03
CA VAL A 185 14.05 12.69 0.54
C VAL A 185 13.92 12.63 2.06
N ASP A 186 13.35 11.54 2.60
CA ASP A 186 13.23 11.33 4.04
C ASP A 186 14.61 11.36 4.74
N ALA A 187 15.65 10.83 4.08
CA ALA A 187 16.99 10.84 4.63
C ALA A 187 17.63 12.24 4.60
N HIS A 188 17.34 13.06 3.60
CA HIS A 188 17.79 14.45 3.55
C HIS A 188 17.12 15.34 4.61
N LEU A 189 15.89 15.01 4.98
CA LEU A 189 15.12 15.74 6.00
C LEU A 189 15.27 15.12 7.40
N PHE A 190 16.11 14.09 7.56
CA PHE A 190 16.24 13.38 8.84
C PHE A 190 16.88 14.27 9.93
N ASP A 191 17.92 15.03 9.57
CA ASP A 191 18.63 15.93 10.46
C ASP A 191 18.01 17.35 10.49
N PHE A 192 16.87 17.55 9.80
CA PHE A 192 16.16 18.81 9.87
C PHE A 192 15.52 18.94 11.25
N ASP A 193 15.87 19.98 11.99
CA ASP A 193 15.33 20.22 13.32
C ASP A 193 13.83 20.58 13.22
N ILE A 194 13.00 19.59 13.51
CA ILE A 194 11.57 19.76 13.72
C ILE A 194 11.37 19.72 15.23
N GLY A 195 11.95 20.71 15.92
CA GLY A 195 11.70 20.90 17.33
C GLY A 195 10.21 21.15 17.54
N ASP A 196 9.57 20.37 18.41
CA ASP A 196 8.21 20.67 18.92
C ASP A 196 8.19 21.93 19.82
N ASP A 197 9.31 22.66 19.86
CA ASP A 197 9.56 23.90 20.61
C ASP A 197 8.69 25.07 20.17
N LEU A 198 7.98 24.99 19.03
CA LEU A 198 7.16 26.09 18.48
C LEU A 198 6.11 26.56 19.50
N THR A 199 6.56 27.44 20.37
CA THR A 199 5.85 27.91 21.55
C THR A 199 5.65 29.40 21.37
N MET A 200 4.38 29.78 21.29
CA MET A 200 3.96 31.17 21.28
C MET A 200 3.78 31.61 22.72
N ASN A 201 4.77 32.30 23.25
CA ASN A 201 4.68 32.90 24.58
C ASN A 201 4.03 34.27 24.45
N TRP A 202 2.83 34.43 25.02
CA TRP A 202 2.17 35.73 25.13
C TRP A 202 2.11 36.15 26.59
N GLN A 203 2.51 37.40 26.87
CA GLN A 203 2.47 37.95 28.22
C GLN A 203 1.86 39.36 28.20
N PRO A 204 0.93 39.68 29.10
CA PRO A 204 0.48 41.04 29.29
C PRO A 204 1.62 41.88 29.88
N SER A 205 1.82 43.09 29.35
CA SER A 205 2.85 44.02 29.81
C SER A 205 2.25 45.40 30.02
N MET A 206 2.69 46.08 31.06
CA MET A 206 2.31 47.47 31.36
C MET A 206 3.54 48.37 31.18
N LEU A 207 3.40 49.38 30.33
CA LEU A 207 4.40 50.43 30.13
C LEU A 207 3.87 51.71 30.74
N ASN A 208 4.69 52.39 31.55
CA ASN A 208 4.40 53.73 32.05
C ASN A 208 5.25 54.71 31.25
N ILE A 209 4.59 55.59 30.50
CA ILE A 209 5.22 56.68 29.74
C ILE A 209 4.52 57.97 30.15
N ASP A 210 5.28 58.95 30.60
CA ASP A 210 4.78 60.28 30.99
C ASP A 210 3.56 60.24 31.93
N ASN A 211 3.65 59.40 32.98
CA ASN A 211 2.59 59.23 33.98
C ASN A 211 1.28 58.62 33.46
N ASN A 212 1.25 58.10 32.24
CA ASN A 212 0.15 57.33 31.67
C ASN A 212 0.51 55.84 31.56
N PHE A 213 -0.39 54.98 32.05
CA PHE A 213 -0.27 53.53 31.93
C PHE A 213 -0.84 53.05 30.59
N ILE A 214 0.01 52.39 29.79
CA ILE A 214 -0.36 51.77 28.53
C ILE A 214 -0.31 50.25 28.71
N TYR A 215 -1.43 49.60 28.44
CA TYR A 215 -1.54 48.14 28.44
C TYR A 215 -1.17 47.61 27.07
N CYS A 216 -0.25 46.66 27.02
CA CYS A 216 0.20 46.02 25.79
C CYS A 216 0.30 44.51 25.97
N VAL A 217 0.29 43.78 24.86
CA VAL A 217 0.50 42.33 24.84
C VAL A 217 1.78 42.08 24.07
N ASN A 218 2.73 41.40 24.70
CA ASN A 218 3.98 41.00 24.06
C ASN A 218 3.83 39.57 23.55
N PHE A 219 4.17 39.35 22.28
CA PHE A 219 4.21 38.04 21.64
C PHE A 219 5.66 37.68 21.32
N ARG A 220 6.13 36.53 21.82
CA ARG A 220 7.43 35.95 21.49
C ARG A 220 7.23 34.59 20.85
N PHE A 221 7.87 34.37 19.71
CA PHE A 221 7.95 33.07 19.04
C PHE A 221 9.36 32.51 19.25
N ASN A 222 9.46 31.27 19.71
CA ASN A 222 10.68 30.47 19.61
C ASN A 222 10.52 29.51 18.42
N PHE A 223 11.60 29.36 17.65
CA PHE A 223 11.71 28.52 16.47
C PHE A 223 13.14 27.97 16.38
#